data_AF-A0A1Y4CTU6-F1
#
_entry.id   AF-A0A1Y4CTU6-F1
#
_cell.length_a   1.000
_cell.length_b   1.000
_cell.length_c   1.000
_cell.angle_alpha   90.00
_cell.angle_beta   90.00
_cell.angle_gamma   90.00
#
_symmetry.space_group_name_H-M   'P 1'
#
loop_
_entity.id
_entity.type
_entity.pdbx_description
1 polymer ?
#
loop_
_entity_poly.entity_id
_entity_poly.type
_entity_poly.pdbx_seq_one_letter_code
_entity_poly.pdbx_strand_id
1 'polypeptide(L)'
;MIQTGTAVPRMNCAARTSPSFAKMAPLGHRQLSDTGCGAHALHGQGPCLSHTMTSTNKASTEIAPKKASLTLRAQISDMQGELASDSALRIALSHGLQVSDLALVLYDSLAPLHGLSAPWRERLICAALLHDLGQVFGIRKHHKNTLALLLEEKAAEDEGTASCTRALVSILPEKERLAIGLVARYHRKAWPSTLDPLFAGLSLQERLGVSVCASILRIADALDVLHTNEVQSLRVIVDDASVVLELHGAYGPCATLEEHALRARMKGELFMDLFGRELTWRLC
;
A
#
# COMPACT_ATOMS: atom_id res chain seq x y z
N MET A 1 53.88 25.64 14.54
CA MET A 1 53.27 26.33 13.38
C MET A 1 52.39 25.31 12.67
N ILE A 2 51.13 25.13 13.10
CA ILE A 2 49.89 25.84 12.70
C ILE A 2 49.39 25.45 11.29
N GLN A 3 48.24 24.73 11.31
CA GLN A 3 47.12 24.58 10.33
C GLN A 3 47.44 24.01 8.93
N THR A 4 46.61 23.14 8.33
CA THR A 4 45.15 23.10 8.11
C THR A 4 44.66 21.63 7.98
N GLY A 5 43.42 21.18 8.21
CA GLY A 5 42.14 21.83 8.45
C GLY A 5 41.18 21.71 7.26
N THR A 6 40.50 20.58 7.05
CA THR A 6 39.20 20.53 6.32
C THR A 6 38.29 19.44 6.87
N ALA A 7 37.22 19.88 7.55
CA ALA A 7 36.15 19.07 8.09
C ALA A 7 35.04 18.86 7.05
N VAL A 8 34.48 17.65 7.02
CA VAL A 8 33.33 17.27 6.20
C VAL A 8 32.04 17.79 6.87
N PRO A 9 31.15 18.51 6.17
CA PRO A 9 29.93 19.02 6.78
C PRO A 9 28.88 17.91 6.93
N ARG A 10 28.37 17.76 8.16
CA ARG A 10 27.18 16.96 8.49
C ARG A 10 25.96 17.58 7.80
N MET A 11 25.25 16.79 6.99
CA MET A 11 23.93 17.16 6.47
C MET A 11 22.90 17.11 7.61
N ASN A 12 22.36 18.27 7.95
CA ASN A 12 21.20 18.40 8.83
C ASN A 12 19.97 17.79 8.16
N CYS A 13 19.44 16.71 8.75
CA CYS A 13 18.06 16.29 8.54
C CYS A 13 17.13 17.36 9.15
N ALA A 14 16.65 18.29 8.33
CA ALA A 14 15.57 19.17 8.71
C ALA A 14 14.31 18.34 8.95
N ALA A 15 13.87 18.30 10.20
CA ALA A 15 12.59 17.76 10.63
C ALA A 15 11.46 18.45 9.85
N ARG A 16 10.76 17.71 9.01
CA ARG A 16 9.49 18.16 8.44
C ARG A 16 8.40 17.76 9.43
N THR A 17 7.83 18.75 10.08
CA THR A 17 6.59 18.61 10.83
C THR A 17 5.46 18.32 9.85
N SER A 18 5.11 17.05 9.69
CA SER A 18 3.86 16.65 9.05
C SER A 18 2.69 17.06 9.95
N PRO A 19 1.58 17.59 9.41
CA PRO A 19 0.36 17.78 10.20
C PRO A 19 -0.12 16.39 10.66
N SER A 20 -0.23 16.21 11.98
CA SER A 20 -0.71 15.00 12.62
C SER A 20 -2.05 14.58 12.01
N PHE A 21 -2.09 13.40 11.39
CA PHE A 21 -3.35 12.71 11.15
C PHE A 21 -3.94 12.42 12.53
N ALA A 22 -5.11 13.00 12.83
CA ALA A 22 -5.82 12.75 14.07
C ALA A 22 -5.99 11.23 14.24
N LYS A 23 -5.48 10.69 15.36
CA LYS A 23 -5.59 9.28 15.74
C LYS A 23 -7.00 8.76 15.44
N MET A 24 -7.12 7.87 14.46
CA MET A 24 -8.39 7.22 14.14
C MET A 24 -8.79 6.33 15.30
N ALA A 25 -9.87 6.69 16.00
CA ALA A 25 -10.55 5.77 16.90
C ALA A 25 -11.26 4.69 16.06
N PRO A 26 -11.34 3.43 16.54
CA PRO A 26 -12.09 2.39 15.85
C PRO A 26 -13.55 2.82 15.73
N LEU A 27 -14.12 2.70 14.53
CA LEU A 27 -15.54 2.95 14.27
C LEU A 27 -16.37 1.88 14.98
N GLY A 28 -16.74 2.18 16.23
CA GLY A 28 -17.70 1.40 16.99
C GLY A 28 -19.11 1.52 16.40
N HIS A 29 -19.76 0.38 16.19
CA HIS A 29 -21.17 0.32 15.85
C HIS A 29 -22.03 0.97 16.97
N ARG A 30 -22.71 2.07 16.64
CA ARG A 30 -23.95 2.56 17.30
C ARG A 30 -25.09 2.26 16.33
N GLN A 31 -26.29 1.81 16.70
CA GLN A 31 -27.19 2.10 17.82
C GLN A 31 -28.17 0.90 17.92
N LEU A 32 -28.91 0.64 19.01
CA LEU A 32 -30.07 1.43 19.42
C LEU A 32 -30.42 1.14 20.90
N SER A 33 -30.75 2.21 21.60
CA SER A 33 -31.40 2.25 22.90
C SER A 33 -32.87 1.85 22.78
N ASP A 34 -33.34 1.01 23.70
CA ASP A 34 -34.75 0.91 24.01
C ASP A 34 -34.98 1.04 25.52
N THR A 35 -36.08 1.70 25.84
CA THR A 35 -36.52 2.18 27.15
C THR A 35 -37.10 1.08 28.06
N GLY A 36 -37.00 1.26 29.39
CA GLY A 36 -38.12 0.92 30.29
C GLY A 36 -37.86 -0.08 31.43
N CYS A 37 -37.69 0.49 32.64
CA CYS A 37 -38.34 0.16 33.93
C CYS A 37 -38.49 -1.30 34.44
N GLY A 38 -38.05 -1.56 35.68
CA GLY A 38 -38.58 -2.63 36.52
C GLY A 38 -37.63 -3.14 37.60
N ALA A 39 -37.87 -2.75 38.86
CA ALA A 39 -37.11 -3.16 40.05
C ALA A 39 -37.38 -4.63 40.45
N HIS A 40 -36.38 -5.31 41.04
CA HIS A 40 -36.46 -6.01 42.34
C HIS A 40 -35.14 -6.73 42.67
N ALA A 41 -34.73 -6.64 43.93
CA ALA A 41 -33.53 -7.25 44.52
C ALA A 41 -33.64 -8.78 44.63
N LEU A 42 -32.49 -9.49 44.70
CA LEU A 42 -32.17 -10.51 45.73
C LEU A 42 -30.75 -11.11 45.51
N HIS A 43 -30.15 -11.53 46.63
CA HIS A 43 -28.82 -12.12 46.81
C HIS A 43 -28.53 -13.39 45.97
N GLY A 44 -27.26 -13.61 45.60
CA GLY A 44 -26.76 -14.92 45.18
C GLY A 44 -25.25 -14.93 44.91
N GLN A 45 -24.49 -15.70 45.70
CA GLN A 45 -23.05 -15.93 45.56
C GLN A 45 -22.75 -17.02 44.50
N GLY A 46 -21.67 -16.81 43.72
CA GLY A 46 -20.87 -17.83 43.02
C GLY A 46 -21.14 -18.01 41.52
N PRO A 47 -20.22 -18.63 40.73
CA PRO A 47 -18.75 -18.71 40.83
C PRO A 47 -18.04 -18.05 39.61
N CYS A 48 -16.72 -17.87 39.73
CA CYS A 48 -15.84 -17.46 38.63
C CYS A 48 -15.96 -18.38 37.41
N LEU A 49 -16.40 -17.84 36.28
CA LEU A 49 -16.33 -18.50 34.97
C LEU A 49 -15.27 -17.80 34.12
N SER A 50 -14.19 -18.53 33.87
CA SER A 50 -13.17 -18.23 32.87
C SER A 50 -13.83 -18.12 31.49
N HIS A 51 -13.90 -16.92 30.93
CA HIS A 51 -14.24 -16.74 29.52
C HIS A 51 -13.03 -17.11 28.66
N THR A 52 -12.95 -18.39 28.30
CA THR A 52 -12.25 -18.82 27.09
C THR A 52 -12.98 -18.20 25.90
N MET A 53 -12.35 -17.20 25.27
CA MET A 53 -12.77 -16.69 23.97
C MET A 53 -12.49 -17.76 22.92
N THR A 54 -13.48 -18.61 22.66
CA THR A 54 -13.50 -19.50 21.51
C THR A 54 -13.57 -18.64 20.27
N SER A 55 -12.45 -18.60 19.53
CA SER A 55 -12.33 -18.00 18.21
C SER A 55 -13.37 -18.62 17.27
N THR A 56 -14.48 -17.91 17.05
CA THR A 56 -15.42 -18.27 16.00
C THR A 56 -14.84 -17.79 14.67
N ASN A 57 -14.27 -18.75 13.96
CA ASN A 57 -13.86 -18.66 12.57
C ASN A 57 -15.05 -18.17 11.72
N LYS A 58 -15.12 -16.87 11.42
CA LYS A 58 -16.02 -16.35 10.38
C LYS A 58 -15.27 -16.42 9.06
N ALA A 59 -15.78 -17.27 8.18
CA ALA A 59 -15.33 -17.48 6.82
C ALA A 59 -14.94 -16.16 6.15
N SER A 60 -13.66 -16.03 5.83
CA SER A 60 -13.14 -15.05 4.90
C SER A 60 -13.83 -15.29 3.56
N THR A 61 -14.85 -14.51 3.25
CA THR A 61 -15.42 -14.47 1.91
C THR A 61 -14.27 -14.16 0.96
N GLU A 62 -13.87 -15.12 0.12
CA GLU A 62 -12.91 -14.91 -0.96
C GLU A 62 -13.47 -13.80 -1.87
N ILE A 63 -12.98 -12.57 -1.69
CA ILE A 63 -13.27 -11.49 -2.62
C ILE A 63 -12.35 -11.75 -3.82
N ALA A 64 -12.84 -12.55 -4.78
CA ALA A 64 -12.15 -12.76 -6.04
C ALA A 64 -11.77 -11.39 -6.66
N PRO A 65 -10.54 -11.24 -7.20
CA PRO A 65 -10.16 -10.02 -7.90
C PRO A 65 -11.17 -9.74 -9.02
N LYS A 66 -11.63 -8.48 -9.11
CA LYS A 66 -12.65 -8.12 -10.10
C LYS A 66 -11.99 -7.99 -11.48
N LYS A 67 -12.83 -8.00 -12.53
CA LYS A 67 -12.43 -8.07 -13.96
C LYS A 67 -11.24 -7.17 -14.34
N ALA A 68 -11.14 -5.94 -13.81
CA ALA A 68 -10.14 -4.97 -14.26
C ALA A 68 -8.70 -5.36 -13.88
N SER A 69 -8.43 -5.73 -12.63
CA SER A 69 -7.10 -6.14 -12.16
C SER A 69 -6.66 -7.45 -12.81
N LEU A 70 -7.59 -8.40 -12.99
CA LEU A 70 -7.32 -9.64 -13.74
C LEU A 70 -6.98 -9.36 -15.20
N THR A 71 -7.78 -8.53 -15.89
CA THR A 71 -7.51 -8.15 -17.28
C THR A 71 -6.21 -7.37 -17.39
N LEU A 72 -5.94 -6.44 -16.47
CA LEU A 72 -4.71 -5.66 -16.45
C LEU A 72 -3.49 -6.56 -16.23
N ARG A 73 -3.56 -7.50 -15.30
CA ARG A 73 -2.50 -8.48 -15.05
C ARG A 73 -2.23 -9.34 -16.27
N ALA A 74 -3.28 -9.90 -16.89
CA ALA A 74 -3.15 -10.70 -18.11
C ALA A 74 -2.51 -9.89 -19.24
N GLN A 75 -3.01 -8.67 -19.49
CA GLN A 75 -2.45 -7.77 -20.50
C GLN A 75 -0.98 -7.43 -20.23
N ILE A 76 -0.61 -7.20 -18.97
CA ILE A 76 0.77 -6.94 -18.57
C ILE A 76 1.65 -8.16 -18.83
N SER A 77 1.18 -9.37 -18.47
CA SER A 77 1.91 -10.61 -18.74
C SER A 77 2.09 -10.86 -20.25
N ASP A 78 1.09 -10.56 -21.07
CA ASP A 78 1.19 -10.67 -22.52
C ASP A 78 2.19 -9.65 -23.11
N MET A 79 2.18 -8.41 -22.60
CA MET A 79 3.15 -7.36 -22.95
C MET A 79 4.59 -7.67 -22.50
N GLN A 80 4.80 -8.65 -21.60
CA GLN A 80 6.16 -9.14 -21.33
C GLN A 80 6.69 -10.02 -22.48
N GLY A 81 5.79 -10.69 -23.21
CA GLY A 81 6.10 -11.54 -24.37
C GLY A 81 6.15 -10.80 -25.71
N GLU A 82 5.33 -9.76 -25.88
CA GLU A 82 5.30 -8.92 -27.09
C GLU A 82 5.98 -7.55 -26.88
N LEU A 83 7.07 -7.31 -27.63
CA LEU A 83 7.57 -6.01 -28.10
C LEU A 83 7.07 -4.73 -27.37
N ALA A 84 7.44 -4.53 -26.11
CA ALA A 84 7.80 -3.18 -25.68
C ALA A 84 9.29 -3.00 -26.00
N SER A 85 9.59 -2.30 -27.10
CA SER A 85 10.95 -1.83 -27.39
C SER A 85 11.50 -1.00 -26.23
N ASP A 86 10.61 -0.33 -25.50
CA ASP A 86 10.90 0.42 -24.29
C ASP A 86 11.22 -0.52 -23.10
N SER A 87 12.50 -0.55 -22.75
CA SER A 87 13.00 -1.32 -21.60
C SER A 87 12.48 -0.78 -20.26
N ALA A 88 12.22 0.52 -20.13
CA ALA A 88 11.66 1.10 -18.92
C ALA A 88 10.23 0.64 -18.69
N LEU A 89 9.42 0.55 -19.75
CA LEU A 89 8.07 0.00 -19.68
C LEU A 89 8.11 -1.47 -19.21
N ARG A 90 8.95 -2.31 -19.83
CA ARG A 90 9.07 -3.73 -19.45
C ARG A 90 9.48 -3.93 -17.99
N ILE A 91 10.49 -3.18 -17.54
CA ILE A 91 10.98 -3.25 -16.16
C ILE A 91 9.89 -2.81 -15.19
N ALA A 92 9.21 -1.68 -15.48
CA ALA A 92 8.14 -1.16 -14.63
C ALA A 92 6.97 -2.15 -14.49
N LEU A 93 6.57 -2.78 -15.60
CA LEU A 93 5.47 -3.74 -15.60
C LEU A 93 5.83 -5.05 -14.88
N SER A 94 7.05 -5.57 -15.08
CA SER A 94 7.52 -6.77 -14.39
C SER A 94 7.59 -6.56 -12.87
N HIS A 95 8.12 -5.41 -12.44
CA HIS A 95 8.15 -5.03 -11.03
C HIS A 95 6.73 -4.85 -10.48
N GLY A 96 5.84 -4.22 -11.26
CA GLY A 96 4.43 -4.02 -10.89
C GLY A 96 3.68 -5.33 -10.59
N LEU A 97 3.96 -6.41 -11.33
CA LEU A 97 3.36 -7.73 -11.06
C LEU A 97 3.73 -8.22 -9.64
N GLN A 98 5.02 -8.23 -9.31
CA GLN A 98 5.50 -8.67 -8.00
C GLN A 98 4.95 -7.78 -6.88
N VAL A 99 5.03 -6.47 -7.04
CA VAL A 99 4.52 -5.51 -6.05
C VAL A 99 3.00 -5.69 -5.84
N SER A 100 2.25 -6.03 -6.90
CA SER A 100 0.82 -6.28 -6.79
C SER A 100 0.49 -7.51 -5.93
N ASP A 101 1.30 -8.57 -6.02
CA ASP A 101 1.11 -9.79 -5.23
C ASP A 101 1.40 -9.53 -3.75
N LEU A 102 2.51 -8.84 -3.47
CA LEU A 102 2.88 -8.46 -2.10
C LEU A 102 1.85 -7.50 -1.49
N ALA A 103 1.39 -6.51 -2.25
CA ALA A 103 0.38 -5.55 -1.81
C ALA A 103 -0.96 -6.21 -1.51
N LEU A 104 -1.32 -7.25 -2.27
CA LEU A 104 -2.56 -8.00 -2.05
C LEU A 104 -2.53 -8.76 -0.72
N VAL A 105 -1.45 -9.48 -0.44
CA VAL A 105 -1.30 -10.21 0.83
C VAL A 105 -1.30 -9.25 2.01
N LEU A 106 -0.59 -8.12 1.89
CA LEU A 106 -0.58 -7.08 2.91
C LEU A 106 -1.99 -6.54 3.15
N TYR A 107 -2.71 -6.14 2.10
CA TYR A 107 -4.07 -5.60 2.23
C TYR A 107 -5.02 -6.57 2.92
N ASP A 108 -5.07 -7.82 2.45
CA ASP A 108 -6.00 -8.81 3.00
C ASP A 108 -5.67 -9.14 4.46
N SER A 109 -4.37 -9.23 4.80
CA SER A 109 -3.95 -9.52 6.17
C SER A 109 -4.12 -8.34 7.14
N LEU A 110 -4.13 -7.11 6.62
CA LEU A 110 -4.30 -5.88 7.39
C LEU A 110 -5.78 -5.43 7.50
N ALA A 111 -6.72 -6.19 6.92
CA ALA A 111 -8.15 -5.89 6.96
C ALA A 111 -8.70 -5.57 8.36
N PRO A 112 -8.29 -6.25 9.45
CA PRO A 112 -8.72 -5.90 10.80
C PRO A 112 -8.33 -4.49 11.26
N LEU A 113 -7.27 -3.90 10.68
CA LEU A 113 -6.79 -2.56 11.01
C LEU A 113 -7.49 -1.48 10.19
N HIS A 114 -7.61 -1.67 8.87
CA HIS A 114 -8.01 -0.58 7.98
C HIS A 114 -9.52 -0.53 7.68
N GLY A 115 -10.25 -1.64 7.79
CA GLY A 115 -11.72 -1.67 7.64
C GLY A 115 -12.24 -1.10 6.31
N LEU A 116 -11.44 -1.12 5.24
CA LEU A 116 -11.79 -0.51 3.96
C LEU A 116 -12.78 -1.38 3.19
N SER A 117 -13.66 -0.73 2.42
CA SER A 117 -14.61 -1.41 1.53
C SER A 117 -13.93 -2.15 0.37
N ALA A 118 -14.58 -3.18 -0.15
CA ALA A 118 -14.08 -4.04 -1.24
C ALA A 118 -13.48 -3.32 -2.48
N PRO A 119 -14.01 -2.17 -2.97
CA PRO A 119 -13.40 -1.46 -4.11
C PRO A 119 -11.94 -1.05 -3.91
N TRP A 120 -11.50 -0.79 -2.67
CA TRP A 120 -10.12 -0.36 -2.38
C TRP A 120 -9.08 -1.46 -2.61
N ARG A 121 -9.48 -2.72 -2.44
CA ARG A 121 -8.65 -3.88 -2.77
C ARG A 121 -8.27 -3.85 -4.24
N GLU A 122 -9.28 -3.68 -5.12
CA GLU A 122 -9.09 -3.58 -6.57
C GLU A 122 -8.24 -2.37 -6.95
N ARG A 123 -8.53 -1.20 -6.37
CA ARG A 123 -7.77 0.03 -6.63
C ARG A 123 -6.30 -0.12 -6.25
N LEU A 124 -6.00 -0.76 -5.13
CA LEU A 124 -4.62 -1.03 -4.70
C LEU A 124 -3.89 -1.94 -5.68
N ILE A 125 -4.52 -3.03 -6.12
CA ILE A 125 -3.90 -3.96 -7.09
C ILE A 125 -3.59 -3.21 -8.39
N CYS A 126 -4.55 -2.47 -8.95
CA CYS A 126 -4.31 -1.68 -10.16
C CYS A 126 -3.24 -0.61 -9.97
N ALA A 127 -3.21 0.06 -8.81
CA ALA A 127 -2.18 1.05 -8.51
C ALA A 127 -0.80 0.40 -8.39
N ALA A 128 -0.69 -0.78 -7.76
CA ALA A 128 0.54 -1.54 -7.65
C ALA A 128 1.07 -1.99 -9.02
N LEU A 129 0.20 -2.49 -9.89
CA LEU A 129 0.57 -2.91 -11.25
C LEU A 129 1.14 -1.75 -12.09
N LEU A 130 0.67 -0.51 -11.86
CA LEU A 130 0.99 0.63 -12.71
C LEU A 130 1.83 1.71 -12.02
N HIS A 131 2.26 1.53 -10.76
CA HIS A 131 2.84 2.61 -9.95
C HIS A 131 4.05 3.29 -10.61
N ASP A 132 4.82 2.51 -11.38
CA ASP A 132 6.02 2.92 -12.08
C ASP A 132 5.84 3.14 -13.58
N LEU A 133 4.61 3.14 -14.09
CA LEU A 133 4.33 3.38 -15.50
C LEU A 133 4.91 4.71 -16.00
N GLY A 134 4.97 5.73 -15.15
CA GLY A 134 5.58 7.02 -15.46
C GLY A 134 7.09 7.01 -15.68
N GLN A 135 7.78 5.87 -15.52
CA GLN A 135 9.20 5.72 -15.84
C GLN A 135 9.51 5.80 -17.34
N VAL A 136 8.51 5.62 -18.22
CA VAL A 136 8.63 5.84 -19.68
C VAL A 136 9.04 7.28 -20.03
N PHE A 137 8.90 8.22 -19.10
CA PHE A 137 9.37 9.62 -19.24
C PHE A 137 10.66 9.89 -18.46
N GLY A 138 11.30 8.85 -17.96
CA GLY A 138 12.46 8.92 -17.08
C GLY A 138 12.14 8.83 -15.58
N ILE A 139 13.19 8.51 -14.82
CA ILE A 139 13.12 8.21 -13.37
C ILE A 139 12.68 9.42 -12.54
N ARG A 140 12.96 10.64 -13.00
CA ARG A 140 12.61 11.86 -12.25
C ARG A 140 11.11 12.08 -12.34
N LYS A 141 10.48 12.17 -11.16
CA LYS A 141 9.04 12.46 -11.00
C LYS A 141 8.12 11.39 -11.62
N HIS A 142 8.57 10.14 -11.84
CA HIS A 142 7.73 9.09 -12.42
C HIS A 142 6.39 8.92 -11.69
N HIS A 143 6.35 8.91 -10.36
CA HIS A 143 5.09 8.85 -9.59
C HIS A 143 4.08 9.96 -9.95
N LYS A 144 4.55 11.15 -10.35
CA LYS A 144 3.67 12.23 -10.85
C LYS A 144 3.26 11.99 -12.31
N ASN A 145 4.18 11.48 -13.13
CA ASN A 145 3.89 11.13 -14.51
C ASN A 145 2.93 9.93 -14.59
N THR A 146 3.01 8.95 -13.68
CA THR A 146 2.07 7.84 -13.55
C THR A 146 0.66 8.37 -13.33
N LEU A 147 0.47 9.31 -12.38
CA LEU A 147 -0.83 9.96 -12.21
C LEU A 147 -1.27 10.67 -13.50
N ALA A 148 -0.39 11.46 -14.13
CA ALA A 148 -0.73 12.18 -15.36
C ALA A 148 -1.11 11.25 -16.53
N LEU A 149 -0.46 10.08 -16.66
CA LEU A 149 -0.84 9.04 -17.62
C LEU A 149 -2.23 8.49 -17.33
N LEU A 150 -2.49 8.15 -16.06
CA LEU A 150 -3.78 7.59 -15.65
C LEU A 150 -4.94 8.59 -15.79
N LEU A 151 -4.65 9.89 -15.72
CA LEU A 151 -5.62 10.95 -16.00
C LEU A 151 -5.68 11.36 -17.48
N GLU A 152 -4.92 10.68 -18.36
CA GLU A 152 -4.80 11.02 -19.78
C GLU A 152 -4.31 12.48 -20.05
N GLU A 153 -3.69 13.12 -19.06
CA GLU A 153 -3.10 14.46 -19.17
C GLU A 153 -1.74 14.44 -19.90
N LYS A 154 -1.18 13.24 -20.11
CA LYS A 154 0.13 13.03 -20.70
C LYS A 154 0.15 11.74 -21.51
N ALA A 155 0.95 11.70 -22.57
CA ALA A 155 1.22 10.51 -23.38
C ALA A 155 2.73 10.43 -23.71
N ALA A 156 3.23 9.22 -23.96
CA ALA A 156 4.59 9.00 -24.45
C ALA A 156 4.78 9.58 -25.86
N GLU A 157 6.00 10.00 -26.19
CA GLU A 157 6.32 10.53 -27.53
C GLU A 157 6.46 9.41 -28.57
N ASP A 158 6.99 8.26 -28.16
CA ASP A 158 7.05 7.05 -28.97
C ASP A 158 5.65 6.43 -29.11
N GLU A 159 5.18 6.26 -30.35
CA GLU A 159 3.81 5.81 -30.62
C GLU A 159 3.58 4.37 -30.13
N GLY A 160 4.59 3.51 -30.16
CA GLY A 160 4.50 2.14 -29.62
C GLY A 160 4.22 2.16 -28.12
N THR A 161 5.02 2.91 -27.38
CA THR A 161 4.90 3.10 -25.93
C THR A 161 3.60 3.83 -25.57
N ALA A 162 3.20 4.83 -26.34
CA ALA A 162 1.94 5.54 -26.16
C ALA A 162 0.73 4.62 -26.36
N SER A 163 0.77 3.76 -27.39
CA SER A 163 -0.26 2.76 -27.65
C SER A 163 -0.37 1.75 -26.49
N CYS A 164 0.75 1.20 -26.03
CA CYS A 164 0.76 0.26 -24.91
C CYS A 164 0.23 0.89 -23.60
N THR A 165 0.71 2.08 -23.24
CA THR A 165 0.26 2.77 -22.01
C THR A 165 -1.22 3.14 -22.08
N ARG A 166 -1.72 3.59 -23.23
CA ARG A 166 -3.16 3.85 -23.48
C ARG A 166 -3.99 2.57 -23.37
N ALA A 167 -3.50 1.46 -23.91
CA ALA A 167 -4.17 0.16 -23.78
C ALA A 167 -4.33 -0.24 -22.31
N LEU A 168 -3.29 -0.09 -21.49
CA LEU A 168 -3.34 -0.36 -20.04
C LEU A 168 -4.32 0.58 -19.31
N VAL A 169 -4.27 1.88 -19.60
CA VAL A 169 -5.15 2.89 -18.98
C VAL A 169 -6.62 2.65 -19.36
N SER A 170 -6.90 2.20 -20.59
CA SER A 170 -8.26 1.95 -21.07
C SER A 170 -8.99 0.82 -20.34
N ILE A 171 -8.25 -0.10 -19.70
CA ILE A 171 -8.81 -1.18 -18.86
C ILE A 171 -9.43 -0.62 -17.57
N LEU A 172 -8.92 0.50 -17.07
CA LEU A 172 -9.40 1.11 -15.82
C LEU A 172 -10.68 1.92 -16.06
N PRO A 173 -11.73 1.75 -15.24
CA PRO A 173 -12.92 2.60 -15.30
C PRO A 173 -12.54 4.06 -15.00
N GLU A 174 -12.98 5.00 -15.84
CA GLU A 174 -12.60 6.41 -15.77
C GLU A 174 -12.78 7.02 -14.37
N LYS A 175 -13.94 6.77 -13.74
CA LYS A 175 -14.26 7.24 -12.37
C LYS A 175 -13.31 6.74 -11.28
N GLU A 176 -12.56 5.66 -11.54
CA GLU A 176 -11.64 5.04 -10.58
C GLU A 176 -10.20 5.53 -10.76
N ARG A 177 -9.87 6.10 -11.94
CA ARG A 177 -8.48 6.42 -12.33
C ARG A 177 -7.83 7.45 -11.42
N LEU A 178 -8.59 8.44 -10.93
CA LEU A 178 -8.06 9.42 -9.98
C LEU A 178 -7.61 8.78 -8.66
N ALA A 179 -8.45 7.92 -8.07
CA ALA A 179 -8.11 7.25 -6.82
C ALA A 179 -6.91 6.31 -7.00
N ILE A 180 -6.90 5.51 -8.07
CA ILE A 180 -5.79 4.62 -8.43
C ILE A 180 -4.50 5.42 -8.64
N GLY A 181 -4.58 6.51 -9.40
CA GLY A 181 -3.44 7.38 -9.69
C GLY A 181 -2.90 8.10 -8.47
N LEU A 182 -3.74 8.48 -7.51
CA LEU A 182 -3.28 9.08 -6.26
C LEU A 182 -2.58 8.04 -5.36
N VAL A 183 -3.08 6.80 -5.29
CA VAL A 183 -2.37 5.71 -4.60
C VAL A 183 -1.00 5.50 -5.23
N ALA A 184 -0.93 5.40 -6.56
CA ALA A 184 0.33 5.28 -7.30
C ALA A 184 1.24 6.51 -7.10
N ARG A 185 0.71 7.73 -7.05
CA ARG A 185 1.50 8.96 -6.82
C ARG A 185 2.20 8.96 -5.47
N TYR A 186 1.52 8.48 -4.42
CA TYR A 186 2.00 8.54 -3.05
C TYR A 186 2.81 7.30 -2.61
N HIS A 187 3.10 6.37 -3.52
CA HIS A 187 4.00 5.24 -3.25
C HIS A 187 5.42 5.68 -2.85
N ARG A 188 5.79 6.95 -3.09
CA ARG A 188 7.08 7.49 -2.68
C ARG A 188 7.04 8.99 -2.39
N LYS A 189 8.07 9.46 -1.70
CA LYS A 189 8.27 10.87 -1.34
C LYS A 189 7.13 11.37 -0.44
N ALA A 190 6.46 12.45 -0.83
CA ALA A 190 5.45 13.13 -0.02
C ALA A 190 4.30 12.19 0.36
N TRP A 191 3.81 12.35 1.59
CA TRP A 191 2.59 11.68 2.04
C TRP A 191 1.36 12.37 1.44
N PRO A 192 0.20 11.67 1.43
CA PRO A 192 -1.07 12.28 1.08
C PRO A 192 -1.33 13.52 1.94
N SER A 193 -1.70 14.63 1.30
CA SER A 193 -1.84 15.93 1.96
C SER A 193 -2.91 16.76 1.28
N THR A 194 -3.71 17.48 2.08
CA THR A 194 -4.71 18.43 1.59
C THR A 194 -4.12 19.66 0.91
N LEU A 195 -2.78 19.81 0.91
CA LEU A 195 -2.09 20.79 0.07
C LEU A 195 -2.04 20.37 -1.41
N ASP A 196 -2.26 19.09 -1.72
CA ASP A 196 -2.43 18.61 -3.10
C ASP A 196 -3.92 18.73 -3.49
N PRO A 197 -4.29 19.60 -4.45
CA PRO A 197 -5.70 19.87 -4.76
C PRO A 197 -6.49 18.64 -5.20
N LEU A 198 -5.86 17.71 -5.92
CA LEU A 198 -6.49 16.47 -6.37
C LEU A 198 -6.87 15.58 -5.19
N PHE A 199 -6.01 15.50 -4.17
CA PHE A 199 -6.30 14.76 -2.95
C PHE A 199 -7.30 15.50 -2.05
N ALA A 200 -7.20 16.83 -1.96
CA ALA A 200 -8.12 17.65 -1.19
C ALA A 200 -9.57 17.57 -1.71
N GLY A 201 -9.74 17.45 -3.03
CA GLY A 201 -11.04 17.31 -3.69
C GLY A 201 -11.76 15.98 -3.44
N LEU A 202 -11.06 14.96 -2.94
CA LEU A 202 -11.68 13.67 -2.60
C LEU A 202 -12.59 13.79 -1.37
N SER A 203 -13.61 12.92 -1.27
CA SER A 203 -14.38 12.77 -0.03
C SER A 203 -13.49 12.28 1.13
N LEU A 204 -13.95 12.43 2.38
CA LEU A 204 -13.19 11.96 3.55
C LEU A 204 -12.88 10.45 3.47
N GLN A 205 -13.84 9.65 3.03
CA GLN A 205 -13.68 8.20 2.88
C GLN A 205 -12.68 7.85 1.77
N GLU A 206 -12.65 8.64 0.70
CA GLU A 206 -11.66 8.45 -0.37
C GLU A 206 -10.26 8.87 0.02
N ARG A 207 -10.11 9.99 0.75
CA ARG A 207 -8.82 10.39 1.30
C ARG A 207 -8.26 9.33 2.25
N LEU A 208 -9.12 8.73 3.07
CA LEU A 208 -8.74 7.62 3.93
C LEU A 208 -8.27 6.41 3.12
N GLY A 209 -9.07 5.98 2.14
CA GLY A 209 -8.72 4.84 1.29
C GLY A 209 -7.41 5.03 0.52
N VAL A 210 -7.19 6.21 -0.06
CA VAL A 210 -5.92 6.56 -0.72
C VAL A 210 -4.76 6.50 0.26
N SER A 211 -4.93 7.02 1.49
CA SER A 211 -3.85 7.07 2.48
C SER A 211 -3.45 5.67 2.95
N VAL A 212 -4.42 4.83 3.27
CA VAL A 212 -4.19 3.43 3.64
C VAL A 212 -3.54 2.67 2.48
N CYS A 213 -4.12 2.70 1.28
CA CYS A 213 -3.60 1.96 0.14
C CYS A 213 -2.19 2.44 -0.27
N ALA A 214 -1.91 3.75 -0.21
CA ALA A 214 -0.57 4.28 -0.44
C ALA A 214 0.41 3.78 0.62
N SER A 215 0.00 3.70 1.90
CA SER A 215 0.86 3.18 2.98
C SER A 215 1.23 1.71 2.76
N ILE A 216 0.29 0.89 2.29
CA ILE A 216 0.51 -0.53 1.96
C ILE A 216 1.41 -0.66 0.73
N LEU A 217 1.12 0.12 -0.33
CA LEU A 217 1.90 0.10 -1.56
C LEU A 217 3.36 0.48 -1.31
N ARG A 218 3.63 1.43 -0.41
CA ARG A 218 5.01 1.80 0.00
C ARG A 218 5.80 0.64 0.59
N ILE A 219 5.14 -0.21 1.39
CA ILE A 219 5.75 -1.40 1.97
C ILE A 219 6.00 -2.44 0.88
N ALA A 220 4.99 -2.72 0.04
CA ALA A 220 5.09 -3.69 -1.05
C ALA A 220 6.20 -3.33 -2.06
N ASP A 221 6.26 -2.08 -2.52
CA ASP A 221 7.31 -1.56 -3.40
C ASP A 221 8.71 -1.73 -2.76
N ALA A 222 8.84 -1.47 -1.45
CA ALA A 222 10.11 -1.68 -0.77
C ALA A 222 10.58 -3.14 -0.73
N LEU A 223 9.63 -4.07 -0.61
CA LEU A 223 9.90 -5.51 -0.55
C LEU A 223 10.40 -6.08 -1.90
N ASP A 224 10.24 -5.34 -3.01
CA ASP A 224 10.85 -5.69 -4.31
C ASP A 224 11.73 -4.55 -4.87
N VAL A 225 12.32 -3.73 -4.03
CA VAL A 225 13.10 -2.53 -4.44
C VAL A 225 14.33 -2.81 -5.32
N LEU A 226 14.82 -4.04 -5.36
CA LEU A 226 15.93 -4.48 -6.21
C LEU A 226 15.44 -5.15 -7.51
N HIS A 227 14.12 -5.33 -7.66
CA HIS A 227 13.46 -5.95 -8.81
C HIS A 227 13.97 -7.38 -9.07
N THR A 228 14.26 -8.12 -7.99
CA THR A 228 14.82 -9.48 -8.02
C THR A 228 13.78 -10.55 -7.68
N ASN A 229 12.58 -10.16 -7.25
CA ASN A 229 11.57 -11.08 -6.70
C ASN A 229 12.12 -11.95 -5.56
N GLU A 230 13.04 -11.41 -4.73
CA GLU A 230 13.67 -12.18 -3.64
C GLU A 230 12.62 -12.61 -2.59
N VAL A 231 11.68 -11.72 -2.26
CA VAL A 231 10.54 -12.01 -1.38
C VAL A 231 9.51 -12.82 -2.16
N GLN A 232 9.53 -14.15 -2.04
CA GLN A 232 8.63 -15.05 -2.77
C GLN A 232 7.24 -15.13 -2.14
N SER A 233 7.17 -15.03 -0.82
CA SER A 233 5.92 -14.92 -0.09
C SER A 233 6.11 -14.17 1.22
N LEU A 234 5.02 -13.65 1.77
CA LEU A 234 5.01 -13.01 3.07
C LEU A 234 3.81 -13.47 3.89
N ARG A 235 3.99 -13.59 5.20
CA ARG A 235 2.90 -13.72 6.18
C ARG A 235 2.90 -12.46 7.03
N VAL A 236 1.70 -11.95 7.33
CA VAL A 236 1.54 -10.80 8.22
C VAL A 236 0.90 -11.26 9.52
N ILE A 237 1.51 -10.89 10.64
CA ILE A 237 0.97 -11.12 11.97
C ILE A 237 0.64 -9.75 12.56
N VAL A 238 -0.61 -9.56 12.98
CA VAL A 238 -1.09 -8.32 13.56
C VAL A 238 -1.22 -8.50 15.07
N ASP A 239 -0.43 -7.74 15.81
CA ASP A 239 -0.45 -7.66 17.27
C ASP A 239 -0.99 -6.30 17.73
N ASP A 240 -1.25 -6.16 19.03
CA ASP A 240 -1.79 -4.93 19.62
C ASP A 240 -0.85 -3.72 19.48
N ALA A 241 0.47 -3.94 19.43
CA ALA A 241 1.48 -2.88 19.34
C ALA A 241 2.28 -2.90 18.04
N SER A 242 2.25 -4.01 17.28
CA SER A 242 3.10 -4.19 16.11
C SER A 242 2.43 -4.98 15.00
N VAL A 243 2.96 -4.85 13.79
CA VAL A 243 2.73 -5.73 12.67
C VAL A 243 4.05 -6.38 12.29
N VAL A 244 4.09 -7.71 12.33
CA VAL A 244 5.28 -8.50 11.99
C VAL A 244 5.14 -9.01 10.56
N LEU A 245 6.12 -8.72 9.71
CA LEU A 245 6.27 -9.29 8.38
C LEU A 245 7.20 -10.51 8.44
N GLU A 246 6.65 -11.71 8.26
CA GLU A 246 7.47 -12.92 8.06
C GLU A 246 7.75 -13.07 6.57
N LEU A 247 8.99 -12.84 6.15
CA LEU A 247 9.41 -12.83 4.76
C LEU A 247 10.08 -14.15 4.41
N HIS A 248 9.61 -14.79 3.35
CA HIS A 248 10.19 -16.04 2.84
C HIS A 248 10.98 -15.77 1.57
N GLY A 249 12.29 -16.00 1.64
CA GLY A 249 13.20 -15.88 0.50
C GLY A 249 13.20 -17.14 -0.37
N ALA A 250 13.61 -17.02 -1.64
CA ALA A 250 13.71 -18.18 -2.55
C ALA A 250 14.67 -19.26 -2.04
N TYR A 251 15.70 -18.86 -1.29
CA TYR A 251 16.75 -19.74 -0.76
C TYR A 251 16.88 -19.65 0.77
N GLY A 252 15.82 -19.19 1.45
CA GLY A 252 15.80 -18.91 2.90
C GLY A 252 16.41 -17.55 3.27
N PRO A 253 16.76 -17.33 4.56
CA PRO A 253 17.27 -16.06 5.05
C PRO A 253 18.60 -15.67 4.41
N CYS A 254 18.66 -14.48 3.82
CA CYS A 254 19.87 -13.94 3.19
C CYS A 254 19.98 -12.42 3.40
N ALA A 255 21.16 -11.85 3.15
CA ALA A 255 21.42 -10.42 3.30
C ALA A 255 20.51 -9.56 2.40
N THR A 256 20.21 -10.05 1.20
CA THR A 256 19.30 -9.38 0.26
C THR A 256 17.88 -9.28 0.85
N LEU A 257 17.37 -10.37 1.41
CA LEU A 257 16.05 -10.41 2.05
C LEU A 257 15.99 -9.47 3.27
N GLU A 258 17.07 -9.41 4.05
CA GLU A 258 17.20 -8.45 5.16
C GLU A 258 17.19 -6.99 4.67
N GLU A 259 17.86 -6.69 3.56
CA GLU A 259 17.85 -5.35 2.96
C GLU A 259 16.44 -4.94 2.54
N HIS A 260 15.67 -5.84 1.91
CA HIS A 260 14.27 -5.62 1.57
C HIS A 260 13.42 -5.31 2.82
N ALA A 261 13.59 -6.09 3.89
CA ALA A 261 12.87 -5.91 5.14
C ALA A 261 13.16 -4.54 5.79
N LEU A 262 14.44 -4.15 5.83
CA LEU A 262 14.86 -2.85 6.37
C LEU A 262 14.27 -1.70 5.56
N ARG A 263 14.32 -1.78 4.23
CA ARG A 263 13.74 -0.75 3.35
C ARG A 263 12.22 -0.68 3.48
N ALA A 264 11.54 -1.82 3.67
CA ALA A 264 10.11 -1.87 3.95
C ALA A 264 9.76 -1.17 5.26
N ARG A 265 10.56 -1.39 6.32
CA ARG A 265 10.43 -0.66 7.57
C ARG A 265 10.62 0.84 7.40
N MET A 266 11.60 1.27 6.60
CA MET A 266 11.84 2.70 6.35
C MET A 266 10.71 3.34 5.54
N LYS A 267 10.25 2.71 4.46
CA LYS A 267 9.14 3.24 3.62
C LYS A 267 7.77 3.12 4.30
N GLY A 268 7.63 2.24 5.30
CA GLY A 268 6.42 2.02 6.11
C GLY A 268 6.11 3.12 7.13
N GLU A 269 6.85 4.24 7.16
CA GLU A 269 6.59 5.39 8.03
C GLU A 269 5.12 5.88 8.02
N LEU A 270 4.50 5.97 6.83
CA LEU A 270 3.10 6.36 6.69
C LEU A 270 2.16 5.32 7.31
N PHE A 271 2.48 4.04 7.17
CA PHE A 271 1.69 2.95 7.77
C PHE A 271 1.72 3.06 9.30
N MET A 272 2.91 3.23 9.87
CA MET A 272 3.06 3.30 11.33
C MET A 272 2.42 4.56 11.91
N ASP A 273 2.46 5.69 11.19
CA ASP A 273 1.75 6.92 11.57
C ASP A 273 0.21 6.73 11.56
N LEU A 274 -0.32 6.13 10.48
CA LEU A 274 -1.76 5.92 10.34
C LEU A 274 -2.34 4.92 11.35
N PHE A 275 -1.64 3.81 11.60
CA PHE A 275 -2.16 2.72 12.43
C PHE A 275 -1.65 2.75 13.87
N GLY A 276 -0.61 3.54 14.18
CA GLY A 276 0.01 3.55 15.50
C GLY A 276 0.52 2.14 15.90
N ARG A 277 1.12 1.44 14.94
CA ARG A 277 1.70 0.09 15.12
C ARG A 277 3.13 0.12 14.62
N GLU A 278 4.05 -0.46 15.37
CA GLU A 278 5.41 -0.67 14.89
C GLU A 278 5.44 -1.72 13.78
N LEU A 279 6.18 -1.46 12.70
CA LEU A 279 6.43 -2.47 11.67
C LEU A 279 7.72 -3.21 12.03
N THR A 280 7.68 -4.53 12.12
CA THR A 280 8.84 -5.39 12.41
C THR A 280 8.88 -6.55 11.42
N TRP A 281 9.96 -7.34 11.42
CA TRP A 281 10.10 -8.45 10.49
C TRP A 281 10.78 -9.67 11.10
N ARG A 282 10.56 -10.82 10.46
CA ARG A 282 11.31 -12.07 10.64
C ARG A 282 11.69 -12.61 9.26
N LEU A 283 12.88 -13.18 9.15
CA LEU A 283 13.34 -13.81 7.92
C LEU A 283 13.16 -15.32 8.03
N CYS A 284 12.61 -15.94 6.98
CA CYS A 284 12.28 -17.36 6.93
C CYS A 284 12.80 -18.01 5.64
#